data_AF-A0A2A4L5F2-F1
#
_entry.id   AF-A0A2A4L5F2-F1
#
_cell.length_a   1.000
_cell.length_b   1.000
_cell.length_c   1.000
_cell.angle_alpha   90.00
_cell.angle_beta   90.00
_cell.angle_gamma   90.00
#
_symmetry.space_group_name_H-M   'P 1'
#
loop_
_entity.id
_entity.type
_entity.pdbx_description
1 polymer ?
#
loop_
_entity_poly.entity_id
_entity_poly.type
_entity_poly.pdbx_seq_one_letter_code
_entity_poly.pdbx_strand_id
1 'polypeptide(L)'
;MQKQMIQNLQDKLLLWYDKNGRKNLPWRNLESKDCDERLKDIDRAYGVYISEIMLQQTQVKSVLEKFYFPFLQKFPTLQSLAKANEDELLKAWQGLGYYTRARNLKKAALECVDKFEGKLPKKLDELKNLSGIGTYTAGAIACFAYDQKVSFVDGNIRRVLSRLFALENPKMSELERKAKELLNLADAFNHNQALLDIGALICVSKNAKCGICPLYDFCQGKFNTELYPGIKKTSYENANLSLFVFEWDKKFAIQKSQDKLYKGMYNFPFFKEEEGEISKNMKLLGEFKHHYTKYKLNIKVYHQILKEENKNYQFKSLKELESTALSILSLKALRLIKL
;
A
#
# COMPACT_ATOMS: atom_id res chain seq x y z
N MET A 1 13.67 -6.71 29.77
CA MET A 1 13.17 -5.81 30.84
C MET A 1 12.67 -6.65 32.01
N GLN A 2 12.60 -6.12 33.24
CA GLN A 2 11.96 -6.86 34.33
C GLN A 2 10.47 -7.10 34.04
N LYS A 3 9.90 -8.24 34.45
CA LYS A 3 8.52 -8.64 34.14
C LYS A 3 7.48 -7.57 34.53
N GLN A 4 7.62 -6.97 35.71
CA GLN A 4 6.73 -5.90 36.17
C GLN A 4 6.77 -4.66 35.27
N MET A 5 7.96 -4.32 34.77
CA MET A 5 8.12 -3.18 33.86
C MET A 5 7.45 -3.43 32.51
N ILE A 6 7.50 -4.67 32.00
CA ILE A 6 6.79 -5.08 30.77
C ILE A 6 5.28 -4.97 30.98
N GLN A 7 4.75 -5.45 32.11
CA GLN A 7 3.33 -5.35 32.41
C GLN A 7 2.87 -3.89 32.47
N ASN A 8 3.58 -3.03 33.20
CA ASN A 8 3.26 -1.59 33.28
C ASN A 8 3.29 -0.93 31.89
N LEU A 9 4.24 -1.30 31.03
CA LEU A 9 4.30 -0.81 29.65
C LEU A 9 3.08 -1.26 28.85
N GLN A 10 2.71 -2.54 28.93
CA GLN A 10 1.54 -3.10 28.25
C GLN A 10 0.25 -2.40 28.69
N ASP A 11 0.10 -2.14 29.98
CA ASP A 11 -1.09 -1.47 30.52
C ASP A 11 -1.19 -0.02 30.00
N LYS A 12 -0.07 0.72 29.98
CA LYS A 12 -0.02 2.09 29.42
C LYS A 12 -0.32 2.10 27.92
N LEU A 13 0.19 1.12 27.18
CA LEU A 13 -0.05 0.95 25.75
C LEU A 13 -1.53 0.72 25.46
N LEU A 14 -2.16 -0.24 26.16
CA LEU A 14 -3.56 -0.60 25.96
C LEU A 14 -4.50 0.52 26.42
N LEU A 15 -4.22 1.16 27.56
CA LEU A 15 -5.02 2.28 28.05
C LEU A 15 -4.97 3.49 27.11
N TRP A 16 -3.83 3.72 26.45
CA TRP A 16 -3.74 4.74 25.41
C TRP A 16 -4.55 4.36 24.16
N TYR A 17 -4.43 3.12 23.69
CA TYR A 17 -5.17 2.63 22.51
C TYR A 17 -6.68 2.63 22.74
N ASP A 18 -7.11 2.35 23.96
CA ASP A 18 -8.53 2.39 24.29
C ASP A 18 -9.14 3.78 24.03
N LYS A 19 -8.42 4.83 24.44
CA LYS A 19 -8.85 6.23 24.34
C LYS A 19 -8.57 6.88 22.98
N ASN A 20 -7.48 6.49 22.31
CA ASN A 20 -6.93 7.21 21.15
C ASN A 20 -6.76 6.35 19.90
N GLY A 21 -6.96 5.04 20.00
CA GLY A 21 -6.81 4.10 18.90
C GLY A 21 -7.77 4.42 17.76
N ARG A 22 -7.34 4.23 16.53
CA ARG A 22 -8.17 4.39 15.32
C ARG A 22 -9.10 3.19 15.16
N LYS A 23 -9.93 2.92 16.17
CA LYS A 23 -10.85 1.76 16.23
C LYS A 23 -11.94 1.84 15.15
N ASN A 24 -12.25 3.03 14.66
CA ASN A 24 -13.24 3.25 13.60
C ASN A 24 -12.76 2.87 12.18
N LEU A 25 -11.53 2.38 12.01
CA LEU A 25 -11.09 1.91 10.70
C LEU A 25 -11.88 0.65 10.31
N PRO A 26 -12.49 0.58 9.10
CA PRO A 26 -13.45 -0.47 8.77
C PRO A 26 -12.89 -1.90 8.89
N TRP A 27 -11.63 -2.09 8.50
CA TRP A 27 -10.94 -3.38 8.57
C TRP A 27 -10.57 -3.84 9.99
N ARG A 28 -10.76 -3.00 11.03
CA ARG A 28 -10.52 -3.38 12.43
C ARG A 28 -11.75 -3.92 13.14
N ASN A 29 -12.94 -3.70 12.58
CA ASN A 29 -14.23 -4.02 13.20
C ASN A 29 -15.04 -5.04 12.39
N LEU A 30 -14.40 -5.73 11.45
CA LEU A 30 -15.04 -6.78 10.66
C LEU A 30 -15.65 -7.84 11.59
N GLU A 31 -16.91 -8.21 11.32
CA GLU A 31 -17.72 -9.14 12.13
C GLU A 31 -18.00 -8.66 13.58
N SER A 32 -17.66 -7.42 13.92
CA SER A 32 -18.02 -6.80 15.21
C SER A 32 -19.36 -6.05 15.10
N LYS A 33 -19.92 -5.64 16.25
CA LYS A 33 -21.15 -4.82 16.31
C LYS A 33 -20.99 -3.45 15.65
N ASP A 34 -19.76 -2.96 15.54
CA ASP A 34 -19.42 -1.67 14.94
C ASP A 34 -18.91 -1.82 13.49
N CYS A 35 -19.15 -2.98 12.87
CA CYS A 35 -18.80 -3.23 11.48
C CYS A 35 -19.55 -2.26 10.55
N ASP A 36 -18.87 -1.75 9.53
CA ASP A 36 -19.50 -0.95 8.49
C ASP A 36 -20.48 -1.81 7.69
N GLU A 37 -21.72 -1.36 7.50
CA GLU A 37 -22.78 -2.11 6.81
C GLU A 37 -22.37 -2.61 5.42
N ARG A 38 -21.50 -1.86 4.73
CA ARG A 38 -20.97 -2.23 3.40
C ARG A 38 -20.06 -3.46 3.42
N LEU A 39 -19.63 -3.89 4.62
CA LEU A 39 -18.66 -4.97 4.83
C LEU A 39 -19.26 -6.14 5.62
N LYS A 40 -20.56 -6.12 5.94
CA LYS A 40 -21.20 -7.15 6.79
C LYS A 40 -21.05 -8.58 6.25
N ASP A 41 -21.04 -8.72 4.92
CA ASP A 41 -20.95 -10.01 4.23
C ASP A 41 -19.50 -10.34 3.81
N ILE A 42 -18.53 -9.51 4.20
CA ILE A 42 -17.11 -9.72 3.91
C ILE A 42 -16.51 -10.56 5.03
N ASP A 43 -16.00 -11.74 4.68
CA ASP A 43 -15.21 -12.59 5.56
C ASP A 43 -14.07 -11.79 6.22
N ARG A 44 -13.97 -11.85 7.55
CA ARG A 44 -13.00 -11.07 8.32
C ARG A 44 -11.56 -11.30 7.85
N ALA A 45 -11.17 -12.53 7.52
CA ALA A 45 -9.81 -12.82 7.08
C ALA A 45 -9.50 -12.23 5.71
N TYR A 46 -10.44 -12.34 4.78
CA TYR A 46 -10.32 -11.70 3.48
C TYR A 46 -10.25 -10.18 3.60
N GLY A 47 -11.15 -9.56 4.36
CA GLY A 47 -11.18 -8.12 4.57
C GLY A 47 -9.90 -7.58 5.21
N VAL A 48 -9.39 -8.25 6.25
CA VAL A 48 -8.09 -7.92 6.87
C VAL A 48 -6.96 -8.07 5.85
N TYR A 49 -6.88 -9.19 5.15
CA TYR A 49 -5.83 -9.44 4.15
C TYR A 49 -5.77 -8.34 3.08
N ILE A 50 -6.92 -7.97 2.52
CA ILE A 50 -6.98 -6.90 1.52
C ILE A 50 -6.49 -5.56 2.11
N SER A 51 -6.93 -5.19 3.33
CA SER A 51 -6.45 -3.95 3.96
C SER A 51 -4.94 -3.97 4.20
N GLU A 52 -4.39 -5.09 4.65
CA GLU A 52 -2.97 -5.20 4.98
C GLU A 52 -2.10 -5.06 3.72
N ILE A 53 -2.51 -5.68 2.62
CA ILE A 53 -1.80 -5.51 1.34
C ILE A 53 -1.96 -4.08 0.81
N MET A 54 -3.14 -3.47 0.90
CA MET A 54 -3.35 -2.10 0.46
C MET A 54 -2.50 -1.10 1.25
N LEU A 55 -2.37 -1.28 2.57
CA LEU A 55 -1.64 -0.39 3.48
C LEU A 55 -0.12 -0.47 3.36
N GLN A 56 0.42 -1.47 2.64
CA GLN A 56 1.85 -1.52 2.33
C GLN A 56 2.27 -0.28 1.55
N GLN A 57 3.12 0.56 2.17
CA GLN A 57 3.63 1.80 1.57
C GLN A 57 2.56 2.75 1.03
N THR A 58 1.34 2.67 1.58
CA THR A 58 0.21 3.50 1.15
C THR A 58 -0.46 4.13 2.37
N GLN A 59 -0.91 5.38 2.23
CA GLN A 59 -1.54 6.11 3.33
C GLN A 59 -2.95 5.57 3.62
N VAL A 60 -3.28 5.44 4.91
CA VAL A 60 -4.61 4.99 5.38
C VAL A 60 -5.74 5.79 4.73
N LYS A 61 -5.62 7.11 4.67
CA LYS A 61 -6.61 8.00 4.05
C LYS A 61 -6.92 7.61 2.61
N SER A 62 -5.88 7.39 1.80
CA SER A 62 -6.05 6.99 0.40
C SER A 62 -6.78 5.65 0.29
N VAL A 63 -6.37 4.65 1.08
CA VAL A 63 -7.00 3.31 1.09
C VAL A 63 -8.47 3.41 1.46
N LEU A 64 -8.78 4.13 2.54
CA LEU A 64 -10.12 4.28 3.09
C LEU A 64 -11.07 4.99 2.11
N GLU A 65 -10.64 6.12 1.55
CA GLU A 65 -11.52 6.97 0.74
C GLU A 65 -11.78 6.42 -0.67
N LYS A 66 -10.87 5.62 -1.22
CA LYS A 66 -10.86 5.34 -2.68
C LYS A 66 -10.78 3.88 -3.07
N PHE A 67 -10.24 3.01 -2.22
CA PHE A 67 -9.84 1.68 -2.68
C PHE A 67 -10.52 0.55 -1.93
N TYR A 68 -10.59 0.62 -0.59
CA TYR A 68 -10.98 -0.54 0.21
C TYR A 68 -12.41 -1.02 -0.11
N PHE A 69 -13.41 -0.13 0.01
CA PHE A 69 -14.79 -0.49 -0.26
C PHE A 69 -15.05 -0.87 -1.74
N PRO A 70 -14.64 -0.08 -2.74
CA PRO A 70 -14.89 -0.45 -4.14
C PRO A 70 -14.21 -1.75 -4.55
N PHE A 71 -13.02 -2.04 -4.01
CA PHE A 71 -12.32 -3.29 -4.29
C PHE A 71 -13.06 -4.49 -3.73
N LEU A 72 -13.49 -4.44 -2.46
CA LEU A 72 -14.26 -5.52 -1.84
C LEU A 72 -15.67 -5.66 -2.44
N GLN A 73 -16.28 -4.56 -2.90
CA GLN A 73 -17.54 -4.65 -3.65
C GLN A 73 -17.35 -5.39 -4.97
N LYS A 74 -16.26 -5.11 -5.70
CA LYS A 74 -15.97 -5.74 -6.99
C LYS A 74 -15.49 -7.19 -6.84
N PHE A 75 -14.72 -7.46 -5.80
CA PHE A 75 -14.17 -8.77 -5.49
C PHE A 75 -14.50 -9.09 -4.03
N PRO A 76 -15.72 -9.58 -3.73
CA PRO A 76 -16.15 -9.82 -2.35
C PRO A 76 -15.47 -11.02 -1.68
N THR A 77 -14.86 -11.92 -2.47
CA THR A 77 -14.25 -13.15 -1.98
C THR A 77 -12.95 -13.49 -2.71
N LEU A 78 -12.14 -14.39 -2.14
CA LEU A 78 -10.97 -14.95 -2.82
C LEU A 78 -11.34 -15.63 -4.14
N GLN A 79 -12.48 -16.34 -4.20
CA GLN A 79 -12.97 -16.98 -5.42
C GLN A 79 -13.25 -15.94 -6.52
N SER A 80 -13.91 -14.83 -6.17
CA SER A 80 -14.17 -13.75 -7.13
C SER A 80 -12.88 -13.09 -7.63
N LEU A 81 -11.92 -12.88 -6.74
CA LEU A 81 -10.62 -12.30 -7.06
C LEU A 81 -9.76 -13.24 -7.93
N ALA A 82 -9.81 -14.54 -7.67
CA ALA A 82 -9.12 -15.56 -8.46
C ALA A 82 -9.63 -15.60 -9.92
N LYS A 83 -10.95 -15.40 -10.11
CA LYS A 83 -11.61 -15.38 -11.42
C LYS A 83 -11.41 -14.06 -12.20
N ALA A 84 -11.06 -12.97 -11.51
CA ALA A 84 -10.90 -11.65 -12.12
C ALA A 84 -9.88 -11.68 -13.26
N ASN A 85 -10.18 -11.08 -14.42
CA ASN A 85 -9.16 -10.91 -15.44
C ASN A 85 -8.13 -9.84 -15.02
N GLU A 86 -6.96 -9.83 -15.66
CA GLU A 86 -5.86 -8.94 -15.24
C GLU A 86 -6.22 -7.46 -15.40
N ASP A 87 -6.90 -7.09 -16.49
CA ASP A 87 -7.24 -5.69 -16.77
C ASP A 87 -8.24 -5.13 -15.74
N GLU A 88 -9.24 -5.93 -15.32
CA GLU A 88 -10.18 -5.58 -14.25
C GLU A 88 -9.50 -5.39 -12.90
N LEU A 89 -8.57 -6.28 -12.57
CA LEU A 89 -7.80 -6.23 -11.33
C LEU A 89 -6.91 -4.99 -11.28
N LEU A 90 -6.16 -4.73 -12.37
CA LEU A 90 -5.32 -3.54 -12.48
C LEU A 90 -6.15 -2.26 -12.47
N LYS A 91 -7.36 -2.31 -13.03
CA LYS A 91 -8.29 -1.17 -12.97
C LYS A 91 -8.77 -0.89 -11.54
N ALA A 92 -9.16 -1.92 -10.79
CA ALA A 92 -9.56 -1.77 -9.40
C ALA A 92 -8.41 -1.30 -8.50
N TRP A 93 -7.16 -1.61 -8.87
CA TRP A 93 -5.95 -1.18 -8.16
C TRP A 93 -5.36 0.15 -8.67
N GLN A 94 -5.96 0.75 -9.69
CA GLN A 94 -5.40 1.88 -10.42
C GLN A 94 -5.18 3.09 -9.51
N GLY A 95 -3.92 3.52 -9.39
CA GLY A 95 -3.53 4.67 -8.58
C GLY A 95 -3.04 4.33 -7.16
N LEU A 96 -3.18 3.08 -6.69
CA LEU A 96 -2.59 2.65 -5.43
C LEU A 96 -1.07 2.42 -5.53
N GLY A 97 -0.57 2.17 -6.75
CA GLY A 97 0.84 1.90 -7.01
C GLY A 97 1.28 0.48 -6.58
N TYR A 98 2.53 0.12 -6.90
CA TYR A 98 3.08 -1.21 -6.64
C TYR A 98 2.17 -2.35 -7.14
N TYR A 99 1.86 -2.35 -8.45
CA TYR A 99 0.90 -3.28 -9.08
C TYR A 99 1.26 -4.76 -8.98
N THR A 100 2.49 -5.09 -8.59
CA THR A 100 2.87 -6.46 -8.22
C THR A 100 2.07 -6.96 -7.00
N ARG A 101 1.64 -6.07 -6.08
CA ARG A 101 0.76 -6.42 -4.96
C ARG A 101 -0.58 -6.98 -5.43
N ALA A 102 -1.25 -6.30 -6.37
CA ALA A 102 -2.51 -6.76 -6.94
C ALA A 102 -2.37 -8.13 -7.60
N ARG A 103 -1.31 -8.33 -8.37
CA ARG A 103 -1.04 -9.63 -9.01
C ARG A 103 -0.79 -10.74 -7.99
N ASN A 104 -0.05 -10.45 -6.94
CA ASN A 104 0.20 -11.41 -5.88
C ASN A 104 -1.09 -11.73 -5.09
N LEU A 105 -1.98 -10.75 -4.87
CA LEU A 105 -3.31 -11.01 -4.32
C LEU A 105 -4.08 -12.03 -5.15
N LYS A 106 -4.12 -11.87 -6.48
CA LYS A 106 -4.77 -12.84 -7.36
C LYS A 106 -4.10 -14.22 -7.32
N LYS A 107 -2.77 -14.28 -7.30
CA LYS A 107 -2.03 -15.55 -7.16
C LYS A 107 -2.34 -16.26 -5.85
N ALA A 108 -2.29 -15.55 -4.72
CA ALA A 108 -2.66 -16.10 -3.42
C ALA A 108 -4.12 -16.54 -3.39
N ALA A 109 -5.02 -15.80 -4.04
CA ALA A 109 -6.42 -16.20 -4.17
C ALA A 109 -6.57 -17.51 -4.96
N LEU A 110 -5.84 -17.67 -6.07
CA LEU A 110 -5.81 -18.93 -6.83
C LEU A 110 -5.26 -20.09 -5.97
N GLU A 111 -4.17 -19.87 -5.23
CA GLU A 111 -3.60 -20.86 -4.30
C GLU A 111 -4.61 -21.24 -3.19
N CYS A 112 -5.38 -20.28 -2.68
CA CYS A 112 -6.43 -20.53 -1.69
C CYS A 112 -7.60 -21.33 -2.27
N VAL A 113 -8.02 -21.04 -3.50
CA VAL A 113 -9.07 -21.80 -4.18
C VAL A 113 -8.64 -23.26 -4.42
N ASP A 114 -7.39 -23.46 -4.81
CA ASP A 114 -6.83 -24.78 -5.11
C ASP A 114 -6.60 -25.63 -3.85
N LYS A 115 -6.07 -25.04 -2.78
CA LYS A 115 -5.55 -25.81 -1.61
C LYS A 115 -6.34 -25.63 -0.32
N PHE A 116 -7.15 -24.58 -0.22
CA PHE A 116 -7.76 -24.14 1.03
C PHE A 116 -9.25 -23.81 0.89
N GLU A 117 -9.93 -24.43 -0.09
CA GLU A 117 -11.37 -24.28 -0.35
C GLU A 117 -11.81 -22.81 -0.53
N GLY A 118 -10.89 -21.99 -1.06
CA GLY A 118 -11.09 -20.56 -1.27
C GLY A 118 -11.16 -19.74 0.02
N LYS A 119 -10.54 -20.21 1.10
CA LYS A 119 -10.33 -19.48 2.36
C LYS A 119 -8.85 -19.27 2.64
N LEU A 120 -8.51 -18.25 3.42
CA LEU A 120 -7.14 -18.10 3.92
C LEU A 120 -6.86 -19.18 4.97
N PRO A 121 -5.71 -19.87 4.94
CA PRO A 121 -5.36 -20.81 5.98
C PRO A 121 -5.18 -20.11 7.33
N LYS A 122 -5.46 -20.82 8.42
CA LYS A 122 -5.30 -20.27 9.78
C LYS A 122 -3.87 -20.34 10.27
N LYS A 123 -3.08 -21.32 9.85
CA LYS A 123 -1.72 -21.48 10.40
C LYS A 123 -0.78 -20.43 9.81
N LEU A 124 0.04 -19.86 10.68
CA LEU A 124 0.99 -18.82 10.32
C LEU A 124 1.94 -19.23 9.18
N ASP A 125 2.44 -20.47 9.19
CA ASP A 125 3.38 -20.93 8.16
C ASP A 125 2.68 -21.24 6.82
N GLU A 126 1.42 -21.67 6.85
CA GLU A 126 0.60 -21.80 5.64
C GLU A 126 0.32 -20.41 5.02
N LEU A 127 0.04 -19.39 5.84
CA LEU A 127 -0.11 -18.00 5.38
C LEU A 127 1.15 -17.46 4.72
N LYS A 128 2.34 -17.69 5.31
CA LYS A 128 3.63 -17.23 4.75
C LYS A 128 3.97 -17.87 3.41
N ASN A 129 3.44 -19.05 3.13
CA ASN A 129 3.71 -19.76 1.89
C ASN A 129 2.86 -19.24 0.71
N LEU A 130 1.89 -18.35 0.97
CA LEU A 130 1.06 -17.76 -0.07
C LEU A 130 1.79 -16.61 -0.80
N SER A 131 1.53 -16.50 -2.10
CA SER A 131 2.11 -15.48 -2.97
C SER A 131 1.92 -14.05 -2.44
N GLY A 132 3.02 -13.37 -2.12
CA GLY A 132 3.03 -11.98 -1.65
C GLY A 132 2.65 -11.78 -0.19
N ILE A 133 2.47 -12.84 0.58
CA ILE A 133 2.28 -12.78 2.04
C ILE A 133 3.63 -13.02 2.73
N GLY A 134 4.28 -11.94 3.14
CA GLY A 134 5.52 -12.03 3.94
C GLY A 134 5.24 -12.23 5.44
N THR A 135 6.31 -12.35 6.24
CA THR A 135 6.23 -12.55 7.71
C THR A 135 5.32 -11.55 8.41
N TYR A 136 5.43 -10.26 8.06
CA TYR A 136 4.55 -9.22 8.59
C TYR A 136 3.08 -9.52 8.30
N THR A 137 2.73 -9.66 7.02
CA THR A 137 1.34 -9.84 6.59
C THR A 137 0.75 -11.13 7.17
N ALA A 138 1.52 -12.22 7.20
CA ALA A 138 1.08 -13.47 7.80
C ALA A 138 0.78 -13.31 9.30
N GLY A 139 1.64 -12.62 10.05
CA GLY A 139 1.42 -12.33 11.46
C GLY A 139 0.23 -11.40 11.70
N ALA A 140 0.05 -10.39 10.84
CA ALA A 140 -1.08 -9.47 10.90
C ALA A 140 -2.41 -10.18 10.62
N ILE A 141 -2.49 -11.04 9.59
CA ILE A 141 -3.67 -11.87 9.32
C ILE A 141 -3.92 -12.83 10.48
N ALA A 142 -2.91 -13.57 10.92
CA ALA A 142 -3.04 -14.53 12.01
C ALA A 142 -3.58 -13.85 13.29
N CYS A 143 -3.08 -12.66 13.63
CA CYS A 143 -3.54 -11.92 14.79
C CYS A 143 -4.92 -11.27 14.59
N PHE A 144 -5.10 -10.51 13.51
CA PHE A 144 -6.29 -9.67 13.34
C PHE A 144 -7.49 -10.38 12.75
N ALA A 145 -7.30 -11.45 11.99
CA ALA A 145 -8.39 -12.25 11.44
C ALA A 145 -8.72 -13.47 12.29
N TYR A 146 -7.70 -14.09 12.88
CA TYR A 146 -7.85 -15.38 13.58
C TYR A 146 -7.53 -15.30 15.07
N ASP A 147 -7.41 -14.09 15.62
CA ASP A 147 -7.21 -13.80 17.04
C ASP A 147 -6.00 -14.55 17.65
N GLN A 148 -5.02 -14.90 16.82
CA GLN A 148 -3.83 -15.59 17.29
C GLN A 148 -2.92 -14.63 18.07
N LYS A 149 -2.35 -15.16 19.14
CA LYS A 149 -1.48 -14.43 20.07
C LYS A 149 -0.06 -14.36 19.52
N VAL A 150 0.11 -13.68 18.38
CA VAL A 150 1.38 -13.53 17.68
C VAL A 150 1.77 -12.07 17.55
N SER A 151 3.07 -11.80 17.57
CA SER A 151 3.65 -10.48 17.28
C SER A 151 4.13 -10.42 15.83
N PHE A 152 4.14 -9.24 15.25
CA PHE A 152 4.73 -8.98 13.93
C PHE A 152 5.33 -7.57 13.89
N VAL A 153 6.14 -7.29 12.87
CA VAL A 153 6.88 -6.03 12.77
C VAL A 153 6.73 -5.43 11.38
N ASP A 154 6.02 -4.29 11.29
CA ASP A 154 5.99 -3.43 10.10
C ASP A 154 7.01 -2.29 10.23
N GLY A 155 6.98 -1.32 9.30
CA GLY A 155 7.82 -0.13 9.38
C GLY A 155 7.54 0.77 10.59
N ASN A 156 6.29 0.80 11.09
CA ASN A 156 5.90 1.57 12.27
C ASN A 156 6.39 0.90 13.56
N ILE A 157 6.08 -0.38 13.75
CA ILE A 157 6.53 -1.18 14.88
C ILE A 157 8.05 -1.24 14.92
N ARG A 158 8.72 -1.45 13.77
CA ARG A 158 10.19 -1.38 13.68
C ARG A 158 10.72 -0.09 14.32
N ARG A 159 10.16 1.05 13.95
CA ARG A 159 10.61 2.36 14.46
C ARG A 159 10.32 2.53 15.94
N VAL A 160 9.15 2.10 16.40
CA VAL A 160 8.79 2.12 17.83
C VAL A 160 9.77 1.26 18.63
N LEU A 161 10.00 0.02 18.21
CA LEU A 161 10.91 -0.91 18.89
C LEU A 161 12.36 -0.43 18.85
N SER A 162 12.84 0.05 17.70
CA SER A 162 14.17 0.64 17.58
C SER A 162 14.38 1.76 18.59
N ARG A 163 13.42 2.68 18.75
CA ARG A 163 13.56 3.79 19.72
C ARG A 163 13.38 3.32 21.16
N LEU A 164 12.41 2.45 21.41
CA LEU A 164 12.13 1.91 22.74
C LEU A 164 13.36 1.24 23.35
N PHE A 165 14.12 0.51 22.54
CA PHE A 165 15.32 -0.23 22.94
C PHE A 165 16.64 0.39 22.48
N ALA A 166 16.65 1.64 22.00
CA ALA A 166 17.84 2.34 21.50
C ALA A 166 18.69 1.51 20.50
N LEU A 167 18.03 0.87 19.53
CA LEU A 167 18.65 0.03 18.50
C LEU A 167 18.87 0.83 17.22
N GLU A 168 20.14 1.08 16.87
CA GLU A 168 20.50 1.88 15.70
C GLU A 168 20.23 1.12 14.40
N ASN A 169 20.83 -0.05 14.22
CA ASN A 169 20.73 -0.82 12.98
C ASN A 169 20.24 -2.26 13.22
N PRO A 170 19.08 -2.46 13.88
CA PRO A 170 18.65 -3.80 14.27
C PRO A 170 18.33 -4.66 13.05
N LYS A 171 18.71 -5.93 13.15
CA LYS A 171 18.28 -6.98 12.23
C LYS A 171 16.79 -7.27 12.45
N MET A 172 16.09 -7.77 11.43
CA MET A 172 14.66 -8.09 11.57
C MET A 172 14.42 -9.13 12.68
N SER A 173 15.27 -10.15 12.79
CA SER A 173 15.18 -11.18 13.83
C SER A 173 15.30 -10.62 15.26
N GLU A 174 16.08 -9.55 15.44
CA GLU A 174 16.19 -8.86 16.73
C GLU A 174 14.89 -8.13 17.08
N LEU A 175 14.31 -7.42 16.10
CA LEU A 175 13.03 -6.74 16.27
C LEU A 175 11.90 -7.72 16.55
N GLU A 176 11.84 -8.85 15.84
CA GLU A 176 10.85 -9.91 16.07
C GLU A 176 10.97 -10.51 17.47
N ARG A 177 12.20 -10.75 17.94
CA ARG A 177 12.44 -11.19 19.33
C ARG A 177 11.94 -10.15 20.34
N LYS A 178 12.19 -8.87 20.09
CA LYS A 178 11.72 -7.76 20.95
C LYS A 178 10.20 -7.60 20.93
N ALA A 179 9.58 -7.75 19.77
CA ALA A 179 8.12 -7.75 19.65
C ALA A 179 7.52 -8.91 20.44
N LYS A 180 8.11 -10.11 20.35
CA LYS A 180 7.69 -11.29 21.12
C LYS A 180 7.89 -11.12 22.62
N GLU A 181 8.99 -10.50 23.06
CA GLU A 181 9.25 -10.18 24.49
C GLU A 181 8.18 -9.24 25.08
N LEU A 182 7.69 -8.28 24.27
CA LEU A 182 6.73 -7.27 24.71
C LEU A 182 5.26 -7.67 24.56
N LEU A 183 4.96 -8.67 23.73
CA LEU A 183 3.60 -9.01 23.37
C LEU A 183 2.73 -9.29 24.60
N ASN A 184 1.60 -8.60 24.70
CA ASN A 184 0.58 -8.94 25.70
C ASN A 184 -0.20 -10.17 25.21
N LEU A 185 0.00 -11.33 25.84
CA LEU A 185 -0.69 -12.57 25.49
C LEU A 185 -2.17 -12.61 25.94
N ALA A 186 -2.58 -11.71 26.84
CA ALA A 186 -3.99 -11.56 27.20
C ALA A 186 -4.76 -10.74 26.16
N ASP A 187 -4.11 -9.79 25.50
CA ASP A 187 -4.72 -8.90 24.50
C ASP A 187 -3.76 -8.56 23.35
N ALA A 188 -3.40 -9.59 22.56
CA ALA A 188 -2.46 -9.44 21.45
C ALA A 188 -3.03 -8.58 20.33
N PHE A 189 -4.35 -8.67 20.10
CA PHE A 189 -5.04 -7.91 19.06
C PHE A 189 -4.88 -6.41 19.29
N ASN A 190 -5.32 -5.90 20.45
CA ASN A 190 -5.23 -4.46 20.73
C ASN A 190 -3.79 -4.03 20.94
N HIS A 191 -2.92 -4.88 21.51
CA HIS A 191 -1.49 -4.58 21.66
C HIS A 191 -0.82 -4.26 20.32
N ASN A 192 -1.03 -5.11 19.31
CA ASN A 192 -0.44 -4.90 17.99
C ASN A 192 -1.04 -3.67 17.29
N GLN A 193 -2.36 -3.47 17.37
CA GLN A 193 -3.01 -2.27 16.84
C GLN A 193 -2.48 -0.99 17.51
N ALA A 194 -2.25 -1.02 18.82
CA ALA A 194 -1.70 0.09 19.58
C ALA A 194 -0.28 0.44 19.13
N LEU A 195 0.59 -0.54 18.92
CA LEU A 195 1.95 -0.29 18.42
C LEU A 195 1.94 0.31 17.01
N LEU A 196 1.07 -0.18 16.12
CA LEU A 196 0.87 0.40 14.78
C LEU A 196 0.42 1.87 14.88
N ASP A 197 -0.55 2.17 15.73
CA ASP A 197 -1.10 3.52 15.91
C ASP A 197 -0.11 4.49 16.56
N ILE A 198 0.63 4.04 17.58
CA ILE A 198 1.71 4.84 18.17
C ILE A 198 2.75 5.17 17.11
N GLY A 199 3.20 4.18 16.34
CA GLY A 199 4.16 4.43 15.27
C GLY A 199 3.61 5.42 14.24
N ALA A 200 2.35 5.27 13.83
CA ALA A 200 1.73 6.12 12.82
C ALA A 200 1.46 7.56 13.29
N LEU A 201 1.09 7.79 14.56
CA LEU A 201 0.54 9.07 15.03
C LEU A 201 1.47 9.84 15.98
N ILE A 202 2.30 9.14 16.75
CA ILE A 202 3.11 9.71 17.84
C ILE A 202 4.59 9.56 17.51
N CYS A 203 5.05 8.31 17.42
CA CYS A 203 6.44 7.95 17.18
C CYS A 203 6.73 8.01 15.67
N VAL A 204 6.45 9.14 15.02
CA VAL A 204 6.62 9.36 13.58
C VAL A 204 8.10 9.51 13.20
N SER A 205 8.42 9.34 11.91
CA SER A 205 9.82 9.31 11.44
C SER A 205 10.59 10.60 11.71
N LYS A 206 9.97 11.76 11.48
CA LYS A 206 10.51 13.09 11.78
C LYS A 206 9.64 13.77 12.83
N ASN A 207 10.26 14.49 13.76
CA ASN A 207 9.57 15.26 14.80
C ASN A 207 8.61 14.37 15.62
N ALA A 208 9.14 13.28 16.18
CA ALA A 208 8.37 12.37 17.05
C ALA A 208 7.78 13.13 18.24
N LYS A 209 6.52 12.86 18.57
CA LYS A 209 5.78 13.56 19.64
C LYS A 209 6.05 12.92 21.00
N CYS A 210 7.32 12.86 21.42
CA CYS A 210 7.73 12.13 22.62
C CYS A 210 6.99 12.58 23.89
N GLY A 211 6.71 13.88 24.05
CA GLY A 211 6.05 14.44 25.24
C GLY A 211 4.62 13.93 25.49
N ILE A 212 3.95 13.36 24.49
CA ILE A 212 2.62 12.74 24.64
C ILE A 212 2.63 11.22 24.44
N CYS A 213 3.82 10.62 24.33
CA CYS A 213 3.94 9.19 24.07
C CYS A 213 3.65 8.39 25.34
N PRO A 214 2.72 7.43 25.34
CA PRO A 214 2.43 6.62 26.53
C PRO A 214 3.62 5.71 26.93
N LEU A 215 4.59 5.54 26.02
CA LEU A 215 5.79 4.74 26.24
C LEU A 215 7.00 5.58 26.67
N TYR A 216 6.84 6.88 26.92
CA TYR A 216 7.94 7.81 27.18
C TYR A 216 8.87 7.35 28.31
N ASP A 217 8.31 6.92 29.44
CA ASP A 217 9.11 6.51 30.61
C ASP A 217 9.92 5.24 30.36
N PHE A 218 9.50 4.40 29.41
CA PHE A 218 10.15 3.15 29.06
C PHE A 218 11.15 3.29 27.89
N CYS A 219 11.09 4.40 27.15
CA CYS A 219 11.80 4.58 25.89
C CYS A 219 13.26 5.01 26.10
N GLN A 220 14.20 4.13 25.79
CA GLN A 220 15.64 4.40 25.93
C GLN A 220 16.13 5.44 24.92
N GLY A 221 15.58 5.45 23.71
CA GLY A 221 15.96 6.36 22.64
C GLY A 221 15.19 7.69 22.61
N LYS A 222 14.45 8.05 23.67
CA LYS A 222 13.53 9.22 23.67
C LYS A 222 14.21 10.56 23.45
N PHE A 223 15.50 10.68 23.79
CA PHE A 223 16.29 11.90 23.62
C PHE A 223 17.11 11.94 22.33
N ASN A 224 17.23 10.82 21.59
CA ASN A 224 18.03 10.71 20.36
C ASN A 224 17.27 9.92 19.28
N THR A 225 16.01 10.32 19.00
CA THR A 225 15.08 9.53 18.17
C THR A 225 15.49 9.36 16.72
N GLU A 226 16.39 10.21 16.24
CA GLU A 226 16.99 10.24 14.91
C GLU A 226 18.11 9.22 14.72
N LEU A 227 18.71 8.74 15.81
CA LEU A 227 19.67 7.63 15.78
C LEU A 227 18.97 6.27 15.63
N TYR A 228 17.67 6.18 15.98
CA TYR A 228 16.97 4.91 16.12
C TYR A 228 15.69 4.83 15.27
N PRO A 229 15.63 3.97 14.24
CA PRO A 229 16.77 3.33 13.58
C PRO A 229 17.59 4.33 12.77
N GLY A 230 18.86 4.01 12.51
CA GLY A 230 19.77 4.79 11.69
C GLY A 230 19.15 5.10 10.32
N ILE A 231 19.18 6.38 9.94
CA ILE A 231 18.59 6.85 8.70
C ILE A 231 19.52 6.50 7.53
N LYS A 232 19.06 5.65 6.61
CA LYS A 232 19.72 5.51 5.30
C LYS A 232 19.30 6.66 4.39
N LYS A 233 20.27 7.43 3.88
CA LYS A 233 20.01 8.44 2.84
C LYS A 233 19.60 7.75 1.55
N THR A 234 18.40 8.06 1.05
CA THR A 234 17.97 7.65 -0.30
C THR A 234 18.46 8.68 -1.31
N SER A 235 19.25 8.26 -2.29
CA SER A 235 19.56 9.05 -3.48
C SER A 235 18.46 8.90 -4.52
N TYR A 236 18.14 9.98 -5.22
CA TYR A 236 17.19 9.97 -6.32
C TYR A 236 17.89 10.37 -7.62
N GLU A 237 17.50 9.74 -8.72
CA GLU A 237 17.88 10.13 -10.07
C GLU A 237 16.83 11.11 -10.63
N ASN A 238 17.25 12.28 -11.09
CA ASN A 238 16.36 13.19 -11.81
C ASN A 238 16.25 12.74 -13.26
N ALA A 239 15.05 12.76 -13.83
CA ALA A 239 14.85 12.49 -15.26
C ALA A 239 13.71 13.34 -15.82
N ASN A 240 13.85 13.75 -17.08
CA ASN A 240 12.80 14.40 -17.84
C ASN A 240 12.15 13.39 -18.80
N LEU A 241 10.83 13.42 -18.89
CA LEU A 241 10.07 12.59 -19.81
C LEU A 241 9.09 13.45 -20.60
N SER A 242 8.94 13.15 -21.88
CA SER A 242 7.90 13.72 -22.73
C SER A 242 6.82 12.68 -22.94
N LEU A 243 5.59 13.00 -22.56
CA LEU A 243 4.40 12.18 -22.76
C LEU A 243 3.57 12.79 -23.88
N PHE A 244 3.11 11.97 -24.80
CA PHE A 244 2.44 12.37 -26.04
C PHE A 244 1.00 11.87 -26.05
N VAL A 245 0.08 12.79 -26.25
CA VAL A 245 -1.34 12.55 -26.45
C VAL A 245 -1.60 12.67 -27.94
N PHE A 246 -1.54 11.54 -28.64
CA PHE A 246 -1.93 11.49 -30.04
C PHE A 246 -3.43 11.28 -30.17
N GLU A 247 -4.09 12.14 -30.93
CA GLU A 247 -5.52 12.07 -31.19
C GLU A 247 -5.78 11.77 -32.66
N TRP A 248 -6.66 10.81 -32.93
CA TRP A 248 -7.16 10.50 -34.26
C TRP A 248 -8.64 10.14 -34.15
N ASP A 249 -9.49 10.75 -34.98
CA ASP A 249 -10.94 10.54 -34.97
C ASP A 249 -11.58 10.64 -33.56
N LYS A 250 -11.22 11.69 -32.79
CA LYS A 250 -11.66 11.92 -31.39
C LYS A 250 -11.33 10.76 -30.42
N LYS A 251 -10.41 9.88 -30.79
CA LYS A 251 -9.86 8.81 -29.96
C LYS A 251 -8.39 9.10 -29.68
N PHE A 252 -7.89 8.57 -28.57
CA PHE A 252 -6.54 8.81 -28.11
C PHE A 252 -5.70 7.53 -28.16
N ALA A 253 -4.47 7.67 -28.66
CA ALA A 253 -3.51 6.59 -28.74
C ALA A 253 -3.07 6.13 -27.35
N ILE A 254 -3.07 4.82 -27.12
CA ILE A 254 -2.53 4.18 -25.93
C ILE A 254 -1.73 2.93 -26.31
N GLN A 255 -0.81 2.55 -25.44
CA GLN A 255 0.01 1.36 -25.56
C GLN A 255 0.02 0.56 -24.26
N LYS A 256 -0.08 -0.76 -24.37
CA LYS A 256 0.04 -1.65 -23.20
C LYS A 256 1.52 -1.77 -22.82
N SER A 257 1.85 -1.38 -21.60
CA SER A 257 3.21 -1.36 -21.09
C SER A 257 3.77 -2.76 -20.90
N GLN A 258 4.98 -2.98 -21.41
CA GLN A 258 5.79 -4.16 -21.14
C GLN A 258 6.80 -3.92 -20.00
N ASP A 259 7.00 -2.66 -19.61
CA ASP A 259 7.94 -2.26 -18.57
C ASP A 259 7.53 -2.76 -17.20
N LYS A 260 8.50 -3.15 -16.38
CA LYS A 260 8.27 -3.68 -15.03
C LYS A 260 7.37 -2.79 -14.17
N LEU A 261 7.48 -1.46 -14.29
CA LEU A 261 6.76 -0.51 -13.43
C LEU A 261 5.25 -0.51 -13.67
N TYR A 262 4.84 -0.57 -14.94
CA TYR A 262 3.44 -0.50 -15.37
C TYR A 262 3.01 -1.71 -16.19
N LYS A 263 3.74 -2.83 -16.09
CA LYS A 263 3.48 -4.05 -16.87
C LYS A 263 1.99 -4.33 -16.90
N GLY A 264 1.43 -4.56 -18.09
CA GLY A 264 0.00 -4.85 -18.30
C GLY A 264 -0.96 -3.66 -18.16
N MET A 265 -0.52 -2.51 -17.67
CA MET A 265 -1.31 -1.26 -17.72
C MET A 265 -1.12 -0.55 -19.06
N TYR A 266 -1.99 0.41 -19.34
CA TYR A 266 -1.91 1.24 -20.53
C TYR A 266 -1.26 2.58 -20.24
N ASN A 267 -0.46 3.07 -21.18
CA ASN A 267 0.13 4.40 -21.16
C ASN A 267 -0.26 5.17 -22.41
N PHE A 268 -0.37 6.49 -22.29
CA PHE A 268 -0.07 7.36 -23.41
C PHE A 268 1.39 7.16 -23.84
N PRO A 269 1.71 7.23 -25.14
CA PRO A 269 3.08 7.16 -25.62
C PRO A 269 3.98 8.13 -24.87
N PHE A 270 5.19 7.69 -24.50
CA PHE A 270 6.19 8.56 -23.90
C PHE A 270 7.56 8.20 -24.44
N PHE A 271 8.41 9.22 -24.60
CA PHE A 271 9.81 9.08 -24.99
C PHE A 271 10.67 9.81 -23.96
N LYS A 272 11.91 9.36 -23.79
CA LYS A 272 12.90 10.20 -23.10
C LYS A 272 13.18 11.41 -24.00
N GLU A 273 13.44 12.58 -23.39
CA GLU A 273 13.69 13.81 -24.17
C GLU A 273 14.86 13.64 -25.18
N GLU A 274 15.80 12.73 -24.93
CA GLU A 274 16.93 12.42 -25.82
C GLU A 274 16.56 11.54 -27.03
N GLU A 275 15.37 10.92 -27.05
CA GLU A 275 14.94 9.93 -28.06
C GLU A 275 13.82 10.45 -28.98
N GLY A 276 13.24 11.63 -28.72
CA GLY A 276 12.07 12.13 -29.44
C GLY A 276 12.34 13.43 -30.20
N GLU A 277 12.18 13.41 -31.52
CA GLU A 277 12.00 14.64 -32.30
C GLU A 277 10.63 15.25 -31.95
N ILE A 278 10.62 16.30 -31.13
CA ILE A 278 9.43 17.13 -30.92
C ILE A 278 9.14 17.83 -32.26
N SER A 279 8.21 17.27 -33.04
CA SER A 279 7.82 17.86 -34.32
C SER A 279 7.17 19.24 -34.12
N LYS A 280 7.31 20.14 -35.09
CA LYS A 280 6.72 21.50 -35.05
C LYS A 280 5.19 21.54 -34.85
N ASN A 281 4.50 20.42 -35.05
CA ASN A 281 3.03 20.32 -34.98
C ASN A 281 2.51 19.87 -33.61
N MET A 282 3.38 19.72 -32.60
CA MET A 282 3.00 19.31 -31.26
C MET A 282 2.71 20.53 -30.37
N LYS A 283 1.54 20.55 -29.72
CA LYS A 283 1.17 21.58 -28.74
C LYS A 283 1.52 21.10 -27.33
N LEU A 284 2.28 21.89 -26.57
CA LEU A 284 2.46 21.64 -25.14
C LEU A 284 1.14 21.90 -24.40
N LEU A 285 0.59 20.88 -23.75
CA LEU A 285 -0.60 21.01 -22.88
C LEU A 285 -0.24 21.45 -21.46
N GLY A 286 0.94 21.07 -20.98
CA GLY A 286 1.41 21.43 -19.65
C GLY A 286 2.50 20.50 -19.12
N GLU A 287 2.86 20.69 -17.86
CA GLU A 287 3.88 19.90 -17.18
C GLU A 287 3.45 19.50 -15.76
N PHE A 288 4.00 18.39 -15.27
CA PHE A 288 3.82 17.98 -13.89
C PHE A 288 5.02 17.19 -13.37
N LYS A 289 5.23 17.25 -12.05
CA LYS A 289 6.23 16.43 -11.36
C LYS A 289 5.64 15.12 -10.86
N HIS A 290 6.44 14.06 -10.88
CA HIS A 290 6.09 12.78 -10.27
C HIS A 290 7.31 12.11 -9.64
N HIS A 291 7.10 11.34 -8.59
CA HIS A 291 8.19 10.73 -7.82
C HIS A 291 7.94 9.23 -7.70
N TYR A 292 8.95 8.46 -8.08
CA TYR A 292 9.08 7.04 -7.71
C TYR A 292 10.18 6.90 -6.67
N THR A 293 10.29 5.72 -6.06
CA THR A 293 11.29 5.41 -5.03
C THR A 293 12.72 5.75 -5.47
N LYS A 294 13.03 5.59 -6.76
CA LYS A 294 14.34 5.87 -7.35
C LYS A 294 14.40 7.19 -8.14
N TYR A 295 13.28 7.67 -8.66
CA TYR A 295 13.26 8.73 -9.68
C TYR A 295 12.46 9.96 -9.26
N LYS A 296 13.00 11.13 -9.52
CA LYS A 296 12.25 12.39 -9.57
C LYS A 296 12.04 12.76 -11.02
N LEU A 297 10.79 12.66 -11.47
CA LEU A 297 10.42 12.88 -12.85
C LEU A 297 9.84 14.27 -13.03
N ASN A 298 10.34 14.99 -14.03
CA ASN A 298 9.63 16.10 -14.64
C ASN A 298 9.00 15.63 -15.95
N ILE A 299 7.68 15.78 -16.08
CA ILE A 299 6.94 15.29 -17.24
C ILE A 299 6.33 16.47 -17.98
N LYS A 300 6.64 16.60 -19.26
CA LYS A 300 5.93 17.50 -20.19
C LYS A 300 4.93 16.70 -21.00
N VAL A 301 3.75 17.26 -21.22
CA VAL A 301 2.66 16.61 -21.96
C VAL A 301 2.40 17.38 -23.23
N TYR A 302 2.56 16.69 -24.37
CA TYR A 302 2.31 17.24 -25.69
C TYR A 302 1.07 16.61 -26.30
N HIS A 303 0.33 17.37 -27.09
CA HIS A 303 -0.82 16.91 -27.86
C HIS A 303 -0.59 17.13 -29.35
N GLN A 304 -1.05 16.18 -30.14
CA GLN A 304 -1.00 16.27 -31.59
C GLN A 304 -2.18 15.50 -32.19
N ILE A 305 -2.88 16.14 -33.11
CA ILE A 305 -3.89 15.51 -33.95
C ILE A 305 -3.19 14.85 -35.13
N LEU A 306 -3.39 13.55 -35.31
CA LEU A 306 -2.84 12.76 -36.40
C LEU A 306 -3.75 12.83 -37.63
N LYS A 307 -3.14 12.90 -38.82
CA LYS A 307 -3.87 12.87 -40.10
C LYS A 307 -4.36 11.47 -40.46
N GLU A 308 -3.67 10.45 -39.99
CA GLU A 308 -3.92 9.05 -40.28
C GLU A 308 -3.72 8.21 -39.02
N GLU A 309 -4.37 7.04 -38.98
CA GLU A 309 -4.27 6.13 -37.85
C GLU A 309 -2.86 5.52 -37.79
N ASN A 310 -2.19 5.66 -36.65
CA ASN A 310 -0.93 4.99 -36.41
C ASN A 310 -1.17 3.59 -35.86
N LYS A 311 -0.98 2.57 -36.71
CA LYS A 311 -1.21 1.15 -36.41
C LYS A 311 -0.38 0.58 -35.25
N ASN A 312 0.65 1.30 -34.79
CA ASN A 312 1.45 0.89 -33.63
C ASN A 312 0.73 1.14 -32.29
N TYR A 313 -0.37 1.91 -32.29
CA TYR A 313 -1.12 2.24 -31.09
C TYR A 313 -2.55 1.73 -31.15
N GLN A 314 -3.14 1.54 -29.98
CA GLN A 314 -4.59 1.34 -29.85
C GLN A 314 -5.24 2.70 -29.64
N PHE A 315 -6.34 2.97 -30.33
CA PHE A 315 -7.10 4.22 -30.16
C PHE A 315 -8.37 3.98 -29.35
N LYS A 316 -8.54 4.73 -28.26
CA LYS A 316 -9.72 4.66 -27.40
C LYS A 316 -10.38 6.03 -27.23
N SER A 317 -11.70 6.07 -27.27
CA SER A 317 -12.48 7.25 -26.93
C SER A 317 -12.28 7.63 -25.46
N LEU A 318 -12.63 8.88 -25.10
CA LEU A 318 -12.53 9.36 -23.72
C LEU A 318 -13.30 8.48 -22.73
N LYS A 319 -14.48 7.97 -23.13
CA LYS A 319 -15.31 7.06 -22.33
C LYS A 319 -14.64 5.69 -22.12
N GLU A 320 -14.00 5.15 -23.14
CA GLU A 320 -13.27 3.87 -23.02
C GLU A 320 -12.00 4.00 -22.19
N LEU A 321 -11.37 5.17 -22.16
CA LEU A 321 -10.23 5.43 -21.27
C LEU A 321 -10.62 5.40 -19.79
N GLU A 322 -11.86 5.78 -19.45
CA GLU A 322 -12.36 5.76 -18.08
C GLU A 322 -12.47 4.35 -17.50
N SER A 323 -12.73 3.33 -18.32
CA SER A 323 -12.70 1.92 -17.91
C SER A 323 -11.32 1.27 -18.08
N THR A 324 -10.39 1.92 -18.75
CA THR A 324 -9.05 1.38 -19.02
C THR A 324 -8.10 1.56 -17.81
N ALA A 325 -7.29 0.53 -17.53
CA ALA A 325 -6.26 0.56 -16.50
C ALA A 325 -5.02 1.36 -16.94
N LEU A 326 -5.16 2.68 -17.00
CA LEU A 326 -4.09 3.64 -17.29
C LEU A 326 -3.08 3.77 -16.14
N SER A 327 -1.80 3.99 -16.44
CA SER A 327 -0.82 4.37 -15.42
C SER A 327 -1.14 5.71 -14.76
N ILE A 328 -0.52 6.00 -13.61
CA ILE A 328 -0.72 7.29 -12.92
C ILE A 328 -0.19 8.47 -13.75
N LEU A 329 0.86 8.26 -14.57
CA LEU A 329 1.37 9.31 -15.46
C LEU A 329 0.32 9.64 -16.52
N SER A 330 -0.30 8.61 -17.11
CA SER A 330 -1.33 8.80 -18.12
C SER A 330 -2.63 9.36 -17.54
N LEU A 331 -3.00 8.98 -16.31
CA LEU A 331 -4.13 9.61 -15.61
C LEU A 331 -3.91 11.10 -15.35
N LYS A 332 -2.67 11.51 -15.02
CA LYS A 332 -2.34 12.93 -14.84
C LYS A 332 -2.39 13.68 -16.16
N ALA A 333 -1.81 13.12 -17.22
CA ALA A 333 -1.88 13.69 -18.56
C ALA A 333 -3.33 13.82 -19.05
N LEU A 334 -4.19 12.83 -18.78
CA LEU A 334 -5.60 12.85 -19.16
C LEU A 334 -6.35 14.05 -18.57
N ARG A 335 -5.98 14.51 -17.38
CA ARG A 335 -6.57 15.71 -16.75
C ARG A 335 -6.23 16.99 -17.50
N LEU A 336 -5.10 17.04 -18.20
CA LEU A 336 -4.69 18.19 -19.02
C LEU A 336 -5.43 18.26 -20.36
N ILE A 337 -6.05 17.16 -20.80
CA ILE A 337 -6.88 17.09 -22.01
C ILE A 337 -8.34 17.46 -21.70
N LYS A 338 -8.79 17.16 -20.47
CA LYS A 338 -10.16 17.44 -20.00
C LYS A 338 -10.35 18.89 -19.51
N LEU A 339 -9.30 19.71 -19.57
CA LEU A 339 -9.29 21.16 -19.31
C LEU A 339 -9.13 21.88 -20.65
#